data_AF-A0A522YF96-F1
#
_entry.id   AF-A0A522YF96-F1
#
_cell.length_a   1.000
_cell.length_b   1.000
_cell.length_c   1.000
_cell.angle_alpha   90.00
_cell.angle_beta   90.00
_cell.angle_gamma   90.00
#
_symmetry.space_group_name_H-M   'P 1'
#
loop_
_entity.id
_entity.type
_entity.pdbx_description
1 polymer ?
#
loop_
_entity_poly.entity_id
_entity_poly.type
_entity_poly.pdbx_seq_one_letter_code
_entity_poly.pdbx_strand_id
1 'polypeptide(L)'
;MDPGVLLSPIAALHVPPELRGGRRQGLLDARPGPRRLGQRGRERAAVRARDGRPMKVAVVGATGMVGRVLLERLERRRFPVSALLPFSSGRAKASVPFKGRPVAAPGVTAAALRSADLVFLVSSDEVSKRWGKDLAARGIWVIDDSSAFRLDPSVPLVIPEVNASALRPNRRLIAGPNCTISGLAVAAAAVHRRAGVVRVRMASYQAVSGAGREALLEFYGQTRRAARALSDRDFLRPLPGESASALPAPIAFNVFPQVGGFNDDGECSEEVKVRAELRKIWSAPGLALSATTVRVPVVRGHSVAAWLELARPLTPRAAAALRAPGAAVWPQGTYPTPRAPSRSPRGASARRAPRLCR
;
A
#
# COMPACT_ATOMS: atom_id res chain seq x y z
N MET A 1 15.18 6.55 23.85
CA MET A 1 14.05 5.74 23.35
C MET A 1 13.10 6.67 22.64
N ASP A 2 13.03 6.61 21.31
CA ASP A 2 12.23 7.52 20.48
C ASP A 2 11.02 6.76 19.89
N PRO A 3 9.79 6.99 20.37
CA PRO A 3 8.61 6.27 19.93
C PRO A 3 7.89 7.07 18.84
N GLY A 4 8.22 6.87 17.56
CA GLY A 4 7.46 7.59 16.54
C GLY A 4 7.92 7.57 15.10
N VAL A 5 8.25 6.41 14.52
CA VAL A 5 8.44 6.34 13.05
C VAL A 5 7.08 6.40 12.34
N LEU A 6 6.72 7.60 11.87
CA LEU A 6 5.57 7.89 11.02
C LEU A 6 5.78 7.38 9.60
N LEU A 7 4.94 6.45 9.14
CA LEU A 7 4.92 5.97 7.75
C LEU A 7 3.70 6.55 7.00
N SER A 8 3.91 7.51 6.11
CA SER A 8 3.00 7.70 4.96
C SER A 8 3.37 6.67 3.90
N PRO A 9 2.42 6.02 3.20
CA PRO A 9 2.76 5.25 2.01
C PRO A 9 3.29 6.25 0.98
N ILE A 10 4.60 6.24 0.78
CA ILE A 10 5.23 6.93 -0.35
C ILE A 10 5.53 5.83 -1.35
N ALA A 11 4.82 5.84 -2.48
CA ALA A 11 5.23 5.04 -3.62
C ALA A 11 6.51 5.65 -4.19
N ALA A 12 7.51 4.83 -4.51
CA ALA A 12 8.78 5.31 -5.01
C ALA A 12 9.16 4.56 -6.28
N LEU A 13 9.52 5.33 -7.32
CA LEU A 13 9.89 4.80 -8.63
C LEU A 13 11.37 5.09 -8.87
N HIS A 14 12.12 4.06 -9.24
CA HIS A 14 13.44 4.18 -9.80
C HIS A 14 13.34 4.05 -11.33
N VAL A 15 13.97 4.96 -12.07
CA VAL A 15 14.00 4.93 -13.54
C VAL A 15 15.46 4.80 -13.98
N PRO A 16 15.86 3.69 -14.65
CA PRO A 16 17.22 3.51 -15.14
C PRO A 16 17.52 4.44 -16.33
N PRO A 17 18.80 4.71 -16.64
CA PRO A 17 19.20 5.47 -17.82
C PRO A 17 18.87 4.74 -19.14
N GLU A 18 18.71 5.52 -20.22
CA GLU A 18 18.59 4.99 -21.59
C GLU A 18 19.87 4.24 -21.99
N LEU A 19 19.74 3.03 -22.54
CA LEU A 19 20.80 2.40 -23.31
C LEU A 19 21.01 3.24 -24.57
N ARG A 20 22.05 4.08 -24.59
CA ARG A 20 22.31 5.00 -25.71
C ARG A 20 22.77 4.23 -26.95
N GLY A 21 21.89 4.17 -27.95
CA GLY A 21 22.26 4.16 -29.37
C GLY A 21 21.86 5.50 -30.00
N GLY A 22 22.84 6.34 -30.34
CA GLY A 22 22.67 7.38 -31.37
C GLY A 22 22.28 8.81 -30.96
N ARG A 23 23.26 9.71 -31.11
CA ARG A 23 23.23 11.17 -31.40
C ARG A 23 22.67 12.17 -30.37
N ARG A 24 23.56 13.13 -30.03
CA ARG A 24 23.34 14.32 -29.21
C ARG A 24 22.66 15.43 -30.03
N GLN A 25 21.77 16.20 -29.42
CA GLN A 25 21.60 17.63 -29.75
C GLN A 25 20.89 18.40 -28.62
N GLY A 26 21.39 19.62 -28.35
CA GLY A 26 20.64 20.72 -27.73
C GLY A 26 20.53 20.76 -26.20
N LEU A 27 21.55 21.29 -25.52
CA LEU A 27 21.45 21.72 -24.12
C LEU A 27 21.04 23.21 -24.10
N LEU A 28 19.85 23.53 -23.61
CA LEU A 28 19.48 24.91 -23.25
C LEU A 28 19.65 25.07 -21.74
N ASP A 29 20.58 25.95 -21.38
CA ASP A 29 20.84 26.40 -20.02
C ASP A 29 19.71 27.29 -19.51
N ALA A 30 19.14 26.93 -18.36
CA ALA A 30 18.33 27.85 -17.55
C ALA A 30 18.77 27.69 -16.09
N ARG A 31 19.58 28.65 -15.62
CA ARG A 31 19.97 28.76 -14.20
C ARG A 31 18.79 29.36 -13.40
N PRO A 32 18.36 28.77 -12.28
CA PRO A 32 17.55 29.49 -11.30
C PRO A 32 18.45 30.06 -10.19
N GLY A 33 18.34 31.37 -9.95
CA GLY A 33 18.98 32.07 -8.83
C GLY A 33 18.45 31.66 -7.45
N PRO A 34 19.11 32.10 -6.37
CA PRO A 34 18.84 31.62 -5.02
C PRO A 34 17.56 32.25 -4.47
N ARG A 35 16.52 31.45 -4.23
CA ARG A 35 15.37 31.86 -3.41
C ARG A 35 15.43 31.17 -2.05
N ARG A 36 15.76 31.95 -1.01
CA ARG A 36 15.51 31.60 0.40
C ARG A 36 14.00 31.48 0.60
N LEU A 37 13.52 30.30 1.00
CA LEU A 37 12.15 30.14 1.49
C LEU A 37 12.17 29.23 2.71
N GLY A 38 11.71 29.81 3.82
CA GLY A 38 11.80 29.31 5.18
C GLY A 38 11.13 27.96 5.40
N GLN A 39 11.71 27.25 6.35
CA GLN A 39 11.14 26.05 6.95
C GLN A 39 9.85 26.42 7.71
N ARG A 40 8.69 26.14 7.13
CA ARG A 40 7.47 25.92 7.91
C ARG A 40 7.01 24.49 7.62
N GLY A 41 7.16 23.63 8.62
CA GLY A 41 6.55 22.31 8.61
C GLY A 41 5.05 22.48 8.40
N ARG A 42 4.54 22.01 7.26
CA ARG A 42 3.10 21.92 7.03
C ARG A 42 2.57 20.82 7.96
N GLU A 43 2.10 21.20 9.14
CA GLU A 43 1.07 20.44 9.84
C GLU A 43 -0.02 20.13 8.80
N ARG A 44 -0.27 18.85 8.53
CA ARG A 44 -1.33 18.47 7.59
C ARG A 44 -2.65 18.93 8.19
N ALA A 45 -3.36 19.81 7.49
CA ALA A 45 -4.65 20.35 7.91
C ALA A 45 -5.62 19.24 8.35
N ALA A 46 -6.40 19.49 9.41
CA ALA A 46 -7.44 18.58 9.87
C ALA A 46 -8.39 18.23 8.71
N VAL A 47 -8.69 16.94 8.56
CA VAL A 47 -9.68 16.49 7.56
C VAL A 47 -11.05 16.97 8.04
N ARG A 48 -11.68 17.90 7.30
CA ARG A 48 -13.07 18.30 7.56
C ARG A 48 -14.00 17.47 6.68
N ALA A 49 -15.07 16.92 7.25
CA ALA A 49 -16.18 16.42 6.45
C ALA A 49 -16.73 17.56 5.57
N ARG A 50 -17.40 17.25 4.46
CA ARG A 50 -17.93 18.28 3.53
C ARG A 50 -18.86 19.31 4.20
N ASP A 51 -19.48 18.92 5.31
CA ASP A 51 -20.36 19.71 6.18
C ASP A 51 -19.72 20.03 7.54
N GLY A 52 -18.47 19.63 7.77
CA GLY A 52 -17.75 19.82 9.02
C GLY A 52 -18.29 19.02 10.22
N ARG A 53 -19.34 18.21 10.06
CA ARG A 53 -19.97 17.53 11.19
C ARG A 53 -19.19 16.29 11.62
N PRO A 54 -19.02 16.08 12.94
CA PRO A 54 -18.52 14.83 13.48
C PRO A 54 -19.34 13.60 13.03
N MET A 55 -18.66 12.51 12.67
CA MET A 55 -19.28 11.26 12.19
C MET A 55 -19.15 10.14 13.22
N LYS A 56 -20.19 9.31 13.33
CA LYS A 56 -20.14 8.04 14.03
C LYS A 56 -19.48 7.00 13.12
N VAL A 57 -18.29 6.54 13.51
CA VAL A 57 -17.45 5.68 12.69
C VAL A 57 -17.42 4.27 13.26
N ALA A 58 -17.86 3.30 12.46
CA ALA A 58 -17.74 1.88 12.75
C ALA A 58 -16.49 1.28 12.08
N VAL A 59 -15.78 0.40 12.78
CA VAL A 59 -14.63 -0.33 12.24
C VAL A 59 -14.80 -1.82 12.53
N VAL A 60 -15.13 -2.59 11.50
CA VAL A 60 -15.22 -4.05 11.58
C VAL A 60 -13.84 -4.65 11.31
N GLY A 61 -13.32 -5.43 12.26
CA GLY A 61 -11.92 -5.89 12.23
C GLY A 61 -10.97 -4.95 12.99
N ALA A 62 -11.48 -4.12 13.90
CA ALA A 62 -10.73 -3.08 14.61
C ALA A 62 -9.52 -3.62 15.39
N THR A 63 -9.61 -4.84 15.91
CA THR A 63 -8.53 -5.47 16.69
C THR A 63 -7.41 -6.06 15.84
N GLY A 64 -7.67 -6.26 14.54
CA GLY A 64 -6.70 -6.77 13.57
C GLY A 64 -5.62 -5.76 13.22
N MET A 65 -4.59 -6.19 12.49
CA MET A 65 -3.46 -5.33 12.13
C MET A 65 -3.90 -4.10 11.32
N VAL A 66 -4.72 -4.31 10.28
CA VAL A 66 -5.22 -3.22 9.42
C VAL A 66 -6.12 -2.28 10.23
N GLY A 67 -7.05 -2.84 11.03
CA GLY A 67 -7.93 -2.07 11.91
C GLY A 67 -7.16 -1.15 12.87
N ARG A 68 -6.10 -1.65 13.52
CA ARG A 68 -5.25 -0.82 14.40
C ARG A 68 -4.55 0.32 13.64
N VAL A 69 -4.02 0.05 12.45
CA VAL A 69 -3.41 1.09 11.60
C VAL A 69 -4.45 2.12 11.17
N LEU A 70 -5.67 1.69 10.84
CA LEU A 70 -6.76 2.58 10.48
C LEU A 70 -7.13 3.52 11.64
N LEU A 71 -7.30 2.98 12.86
CA LEU A 71 -7.58 3.78 14.06
C LEU A 71 -6.48 4.82 14.32
N GLU A 72 -5.21 4.40 14.28
CA GLU A 72 -4.05 5.29 14.40
C GLU A 72 -4.08 6.40 13.33
N ARG A 73 -4.51 6.09 12.10
CA ARG A 73 -4.62 7.07 11.01
C ARG A 73 -5.78 8.03 11.22
N LEU A 74 -6.93 7.58 11.73
CA LEU A 74 -8.04 8.47 12.11
C LEU A 74 -7.60 9.49 13.16
N GLU A 75 -6.86 9.05 14.19
CA GLU A 75 -6.32 9.94 15.22
C GLU A 75 -5.30 10.93 14.66
N ARG A 76 -4.29 10.44 13.94
CA ARG A 76 -3.21 11.28 13.38
C ARG A 76 -3.71 12.30 12.38
N ARG A 77 -4.80 12.00 11.67
CA ARG A 77 -5.44 12.93 10.73
C ARG A 77 -6.44 13.87 11.41
N ARG A 78 -6.61 13.76 12.73
CA ARG A 78 -7.66 14.43 13.51
C ARG A 78 -9.02 14.29 12.83
N PHE A 79 -9.33 13.08 12.33
CA PHE A 79 -10.59 12.80 11.66
C PHE A 79 -11.75 13.06 12.63
N PRO A 80 -12.85 13.71 12.19
CA PRO A 80 -13.90 14.19 13.07
C PRO A 80 -14.81 13.03 13.50
N VAL A 81 -14.33 12.18 14.41
CA VAL A 81 -15.09 11.07 15.00
C VAL A 81 -15.88 11.58 16.20
N SER A 82 -17.22 11.58 16.13
CA SER A 82 -18.12 11.84 17.27
C SER A 82 -18.20 10.64 18.21
N ALA A 83 -18.34 9.44 17.64
CA ALA A 83 -18.36 8.18 18.36
C ALA A 83 -17.65 7.10 17.54
N LEU A 84 -16.81 6.32 18.20
CA LEU A 84 -16.15 5.16 17.61
C LEU A 84 -16.91 3.89 17.99
N LEU A 85 -17.25 3.06 17.00
CA LEU A 85 -17.85 1.74 17.17
C LEU A 85 -16.88 0.66 16.64
N PRO A 86 -15.88 0.23 17.43
CA PRO A 86 -14.95 -0.80 16.99
C PRO A 86 -15.56 -2.18 17.22
N PHE A 87 -15.37 -3.09 16.27
CA PHE A 87 -15.83 -4.47 16.39
C PHE A 87 -14.69 -5.47 16.21
N SER A 88 -14.72 -6.53 17.01
CA SER A 88 -13.84 -7.68 16.90
C SER A 88 -14.59 -8.90 16.35
N SER A 89 -13.85 -9.89 15.85
CA SER A 89 -14.41 -11.13 15.32
C SER A 89 -14.88 -12.13 16.39
N GLY A 90 -15.36 -11.65 17.55
CA GLY A 90 -15.97 -12.52 18.57
C GLY A 90 -15.11 -12.81 19.82
N ARG A 91 -14.08 -12.01 20.11
CA ARG A 91 -13.35 -12.15 21.39
C ARG A 91 -14.12 -11.46 22.51
N ALA A 92 -14.68 -12.24 23.44
CA ALA A 92 -15.27 -11.71 24.67
C ALA A 92 -14.22 -10.88 25.42
N LYS A 93 -14.48 -9.58 25.62
CA LYS A 93 -13.59 -8.58 26.27
C LYS A 93 -12.46 -7.96 25.41
N ALA A 94 -12.56 -7.97 24.08
CA ALA A 94 -11.60 -7.22 23.26
C ALA A 94 -11.74 -5.69 23.42
N SER A 95 -10.63 -4.96 23.30
CA SER A 95 -10.60 -3.49 23.28
C SER A 95 -9.51 -2.97 22.32
N VAL A 96 -9.63 -1.70 21.94
CA VAL A 96 -8.66 -0.99 21.10
C VAL A 96 -8.32 0.38 21.72
N PRO A 97 -7.06 0.85 21.63
CA PRO A 97 -6.73 2.20 22.02
C PRO A 97 -7.27 3.20 20.99
N PHE A 98 -7.89 4.28 21.46
CA PHE A 98 -8.30 5.41 20.63
C PHE A 98 -8.35 6.69 21.47
N LYS A 99 -7.69 7.76 21.01
CA LYS A 99 -7.56 9.05 21.70
C LYS A 99 -7.04 8.90 23.13
N GLY A 100 -6.02 8.04 23.31
CA GLY A 100 -5.38 7.79 24.60
C GLY A 100 -6.21 6.98 25.61
N ARG A 101 -7.36 6.42 25.20
CA ARG A 101 -8.24 5.64 26.08
C ARG A 101 -8.56 4.27 25.47
N PRO A 102 -8.77 3.22 26.28
CA PRO A 102 -9.28 1.94 25.78
C PRO A 102 -10.77 2.07 25.42
N VAL A 103 -11.15 1.54 24.26
CA VAL A 103 -12.53 1.46 23.79
C VAL A 103 -12.90 -0.01 23.61
N ALA A 104 -14.00 -0.45 24.22
CA ALA A 104 -14.48 -1.82 24.11
C ALA A 104 -14.84 -2.16 22.65
N ALA A 105 -14.41 -3.34 22.18
CA ALA A 105 -14.59 -3.81 20.81
C ALA A 105 -15.35 -5.15 20.80
N PRO A 106 -16.67 -5.14 21.05
CA PRO A 106 -17.49 -6.36 21.10
C PRO A 106 -17.64 -7.00 19.71
N GLY A 107 -18.36 -8.12 19.66
CA GLY A 107 -18.81 -8.72 18.40
C GLY A 107 -19.71 -7.77 17.60
N VAL A 108 -19.73 -7.96 16.28
CA VAL A 108 -20.53 -7.16 15.35
C VAL A 108 -22.03 -7.35 15.62
N THR A 109 -22.78 -6.25 15.74
CA THR A 109 -24.25 -6.27 15.79
C THR A 109 -24.84 -5.42 14.66
N ALA A 110 -25.95 -5.88 14.08
CA ALA A 110 -26.63 -5.17 12.99
C ALA A 110 -27.07 -3.76 13.43
N ALA A 111 -27.66 -3.65 14.62
CA ALA A 111 -28.15 -2.38 15.15
C ALA A 111 -27.02 -1.33 15.29
N ALA A 112 -25.86 -1.73 15.80
CA ALA A 112 -24.74 -0.82 15.97
C ALA A 112 -24.18 -0.36 14.60
N LEU A 113 -24.01 -1.29 13.64
CA LEU A 113 -23.57 -0.94 12.28
C LEU A 113 -24.56 -0.02 11.56
N ARG A 114 -25.87 -0.28 11.68
CA ARG A 114 -26.93 0.54 11.08
C ARG A 114 -27.02 1.94 11.69
N SER A 115 -26.47 2.14 12.89
CA SER A 115 -26.43 3.45 13.54
C SER A 115 -25.24 4.34 13.12
N ALA A 116 -24.30 3.81 12.34
CA ALA A 116 -23.08 4.51 11.95
C ALA A 116 -23.29 5.37 10.69
N ASP A 117 -22.53 6.46 10.58
CA ASP A 117 -22.49 7.29 9.36
C ASP A 117 -21.48 6.73 8.33
N LEU A 118 -20.41 6.13 8.85
CA LEU A 118 -19.30 5.59 8.08
C LEU A 118 -18.85 4.25 8.68
N VAL A 119 -18.73 3.23 7.85
CA VAL A 119 -18.31 1.89 8.21
C VAL A 119 -17.06 1.52 7.42
N PHE A 120 -16.01 1.14 8.13
CA PHE A 120 -14.85 0.50 7.54
C PHE A 120 -14.96 -1.02 7.72
N LEU A 121 -14.93 -1.75 6.61
CA LEU A 121 -14.85 -3.21 6.59
C LEU A 121 -13.38 -3.57 6.29
N VAL A 122 -12.63 -3.88 7.35
CA VAL A 122 -11.21 -4.28 7.29
C VAL A 122 -11.05 -5.69 7.83
N SER A 123 -11.87 -6.59 7.28
CA SER A 123 -12.02 -7.98 7.72
C SER A 123 -12.05 -8.92 6.51
N SER A 124 -12.67 -10.10 6.65
CA SER A 124 -12.72 -11.10 5.59
C SER A 124 -13.76 -10.78 4.51
N ASP A 125 -13.59 -11.37 3.33
CA ASP A 125 -14.50 -11.21 2.19
C ASP A 125 -15.94 -11.63 2.54
N GLU A 126 -16.13 -12.62 3.42
CA GLU A 126 -17.45 -13.07 3.87
C GLU A 126 -18.16 -11.99 4.70
N VAL A 127 -17.44 -11.34 5.62
CA VAL A 127 -17.97 -10.22 6.41
C VAL A 127 -18.33 -9.07 5.50
N SER A 128 -17.50 -8.78 4.50
CA SER A 128 -17.76 -7.73 3.53
C SER A 128 -18.98 -8.02 2.65
N LYS A 129 -19.12 -9.24 2.14
CA LYS A 129 -20.31 -9.68 1.39
C LYS A 129 -21.58 -9.60 2.24
N ARG A 130 -21.50 -9.98 3.52
CA ARG A 130 -22.64 -9.96 4.45
C ARG A 130 -23.17 -8.55 4.69
N TRP A 131 -22.29 -7.56 4.86
CA TRP A 131 -22.69 -6.23 5.34
C TRP A 131 -22.62 -5.12 4.28
N GLY A 132 -21.68 -5.21 3.33
CA GLY A 132 -21.29 -4.09 2.48
C GLY A 132 -22.44 -3.49 1.68
N LYS A 133 -23.17 -4.32 0.92
CA LYS A 133 -24.29 -3.86 0.08
C LYS A 133 -25.52 -3.44 0.91
N ASP A 134 -25.86 -4.18 1.97
CA ASP A 134 -27.01 -3.85 2.85
C ASP A 134 -26.83 -2.51 3.57
N LEU A 135 -25.64 -2.25 4.11
CA LEU A 135 -25.35 -0.96 4.77
C LEU A 135 -25.36 0.19 3.75
N ALA A 136 -24.74 -0.01 2.57
CA ALA A 136 -24.72 1.00 1.52
C ALA A 136 -26.11 1.33 0.98
N ALA A 137 -26.99 0.34 0.82
CA ALA A 137 -28.38 0.53 0.39
C ALA A 137 -29.19 1.39 1.38
N ARG A 138 -28.76 1.46 2.65
CA ARG A 138 -29.37 2.29 3.70
C ARG A 138 -28.79 3.70 3.77
N GLY A 139 -27.94 4.07 2.81
CA GLY A 139 -27.32 5.40 2.75
C GLY A 139 -26.05 5.56 3.59
N ILE A 140 -25.61 4.51 4.28
CA ILE A 140 -24.40 4.52 5.12
C ILE A 140 -23.17 4.43 4.22
N TRP A 141 -22.16 5.28 4.45
CA TRP A 141 -20.89 5.14 3.73
C TRP A 141 -20.15 3.88 4.18
N VAL A 142 -19.72 3.08 3.22
CA VAL A 142 -18.96 1.85 3.46
C VAL A 142 -17.66 1.90 2.68
N ILE A 143 -16.54 1.77 3.38
CA ILE A 143 -15.21 1.60 2.79
C ILE A 143 -14.76 0.17 3.08
N ASP A 144 -14.63 -0.64 2.03
CA ASP A 144 -14.26 -2.05 2.12
C ASP A 144 -12.82 -2.28 1.66
N ASP A 145 -11.98 -2.84 2.52
CA ASP A 145 -10.57 -3.18 2.20
C ASP A 145 -10.42 -4.62 1.71
N SER A 146 -11.48 -5.43 1.79
CA SER A 146 -11.51 -6.82 1.34
C SER A 146 -11.41 -6.94 -0.20
N SER A 147 -11.25 -8.15 -0.72
CA SER A 147 -11.33 -8.38 -2.18
C SER A 147 -12.76 -8.50 -2.71
N ALA A 148 -13.77 -8.61 -1.83
CA ALA A 148 -15.14 -8.96 -2.19
C ALA A 148 -15.76 -8.09 -3.30
N PHE A 149 -15.50 -6.79 -3.29
CA PHE A 149 -16.15 -5.85 -4.21
C PHE A 149 -15.20 -5.16 -5.19
N ARG A 150 -13.90 -5.51 -5.18
CA ARG A 150 -12.90 -4.79 -5.98
C ARG A 150 -13.18 -4.82 -7.47
N LEU A 151 -13.69 -5.95 -7.98
CA LEU A 151 -14.04 -6.13 -9.39
C LEU A 151 -15.53 -5.96 -9.71
N ASP A 152 -16.38 -5.73 -8.70
CA ASP A 152 -17.81 -5.47 -8.93
C ASP A 152 -17.99 -4.18 -9.77
N PRO A 153 -18.64 -4.22 -10.94
CA PRO A 153 -18.81 -3.04 -11.80
C PRO A 153 -19.61 -1.90 -11.15
N SER A 154 -20.49 -2.22 -10.20
CA SER A 154 -21.29 -1.25 -9.46
C SER A 154 -20.50 -0.55 -8.35
N VAL A 155 -19.38 -1.12 -7.90
CA VAL A 155 -18.55 -0.59 -6.80
C VAL A 155 -17.28 0.06 -7.35
N PRO A 156 -17.01 1.34 -7.06
CA PRO A 156 -15.77 1.99 -7.47
C PRO A 156 -14.59 1.43 -6.65
N LEU A 157 -13.49 1.14 -7.35
CA LEU A 157 -12.19 0.77 -6.76
C LEU A 157 -11.28 2.00 -6.78
N VAL A 158 -10.98 2.57 -5.62
CA VAL A 158 -10.49 3.95 -5.56
C VAL A 158 -9.13 4.07 -4.89
N ILE A 159 -8.21 4.72 -5.61
CA ILE A 159 -7.03 5.38 -5.07
C ILE A 159 -7.21 6.88 -5.30
N PRO A 160 -7.40 7.69 -4.25
CA PRO A 160 -7.69 9.12 -4.41
C PRO A 160 -6.69 9.88 -5.29
N GLU A 161 -5.40 9.53 -5.21
CA GLU A 161 -4.33 10.14 -5.99
C GLU A 161 -4.35 9.76 -7.49
N VAL A 162 -5.11 8.75 -7.87
CA VAL A 162 -5.15 8.19 -9.24
C VAL A 162 -6.49 8.43 -9.90
N ASN A 163 -7.58 8.01 -9.26
CA ASN A 163 -8.91 7.93 -9.85
C ASN A 163 -10.03 8.40 -8.89
N ALA A 164 -9.80 9.44 -8.08
CA ALA A 164 -10.85 10.04 -7.24
C ALA A 164 -12.12 10.41 -8.01
N SER A 165 -12.01 10.71 -9.31
CA SER A 165 -13.14 10.96 -10.21
C SER A 165 -14.06 9.75 -10.40
N ALA A 166 -13.73 8.54 -9.92
CA ALA A 166 -14.62 7.39 -9.91
C ALA A 166 -15.67 7.45 -8.78
N LEU A 167 -15.46 8.30 -7.77
CA LEU A 167 -16.42 8.49 -6.68
C LEU A 167 -17.71 9.15 -7.19
N ARG A 168 -18.85 8.67 -6.69
CA ARG A 168 -20.18 9.21 -7.01
C ARG A 168 -21.00 9.33 -5.71
N PRO A 169 -21.74 10.42 -5.48
CA PRO A 169 -22.53 10.60 -4.25
C PRO A 169 -23.57 9.50 -3.98
N ASN A 170 -24.08 8.86 -5.05
CA ASN A 170 -25.06 7.78 -4.97
C ASN A 170 -24.43 6.38 -4.77
N ARG A 171 -23.10 6.25 -4.85
CA ARG A 171 -22.39 4.98 -4.61
C ARG A 171 -21.77 4.99 -3.22
N ARG A 172 -22.51 4.47 -2.24
CA ARG A 172 -22.13 4.49 -0.82
C ARG A 172 -21.11 3.44 -0.42
N LEU A 173 -20.98 2.37 -1.20
CA LEU A 173 -19.94 1.35 -1.05
C LEU A 173 -18.76 1.68 -1.95
N ILE A 174 -17.54 1.72 -1.38
CA ILE A 174 -16.29 1.97 -2.08
C ILE A 174 -15.30 0.87 -1.71
N ALA A 175 -14.66 0.28 -2.71
CA ALA A 175 -13.62 -0.72 -2.50
C ALA A 175 -12.22 -0.08 -2.46
N GLY A 176 -11.41 -0.55 -1.52
CA GLY A 176 -9.98 -0.30 -1.40
C GLY A 176 -9.18 -1.25 -2.30
N PRO A 177 -8.07 -0.76 -2.89
CA PRO A 177 -7.21 -1.57 -3.75
C PRO A 177 -6.34 -2.56 -2.98
N ASN A 178 -5.87 -3.58 -3.70
CA ASN A 178 -4.83 -4.50 -3.25
C ASN A 178 -3.53 -3.74 -2.91
N CYS A 179 -2.90 -4.13 -1.80
CA CYS A 179 -1.68 -3.51 -1.28
C CYS A 179 -0.48 -3.60 -2.23
N THR A 180 -0.36 -4.68 -3.00
CA THR A 180 0.73 -4.93 -3.96
C THR A 180 0.71 -3.93 -5.09
N ILE A 181 -0.46 -3.68 -5.67
CA ILE A 181 -0.58 -2.89 -6.89
C ILE A 181 -0.75 -1.39 -6.62
N SER A 182 -1.25 -1.02 -5.44
CA SER A 182 -1.50 0.37 -5.04
C SER A 182 -0.28 1.27 -5.22
N GLY A 183 0.90 0.78 -4.84
CA GLY A 183 2.16 1.53 -4.96
C GLY A 183 2.49 1.87 -6.42
N LEU A 184 2.46 0.87 -7.31
CA LEU A 184 2.73 1.06 -8.73
C LEU A 184 1.64 1.92 -9.39
N ALA A 185 0.38 1.69 -9.04
CA ALA A 185 -0.76 2.46 -9.56
C ALA A 185 -0.59 3.96 -9.29
N VAL A 186 -0.18 4.34 -8.07
CA VAL A 186 0.14 5.72 -7.70
C VAL A 186 1.39 6.23 -8.42
N ALA A 187 2.49 5.48 -8.36
CA ALA A 187 3.79 5.89 -8.91
C ALA A 187 3.74 6.16 -10.41
N ALA A 188 3.03 5.31 -11.17
CA ALA A 188 2.96 5.39 -12.63
C ALA A 188 1.70 6.10 -13.15
N ALA A 189 0.80 6.59 -12.28
CA ALA A 189 -0.43 7.26 -12.71
C ALA A 189 -0.17 8.44 -13.66
N ALA A 190 0.81 9.30 -13.34
CA ALA A 190 1.12 10.46 -14.16
C ALA A 190 1.75 10.07 -15.50
N VAL A 191 2.60 9.03 -15.51
CA VAL A 191 3.18 8.44 -16.73
C VAL A 191 2.08 7.87 -17.61
N HIS A 192 1.16 7.09 -17.03
CA HIS A 192 0.02 6.51 -17.74
C HIS A 192 -0.86 7.59 -18.37
N ARG A 193 -1.20 8.66 -17.65
CA ARG A 193 -1.97 9.78 -18.23
C ARG A 193 -1.21 10.49 -19.36
N ARG A 194 0.11 10.69 -19.22
CA ARG A 194 0.91 11.48 -20.17
C ARG A 194 1.26 10.72 -21.45
N ALA A 195 1.52 9.42 -21.34
CA ALA A 195 2.12 8.62 -22.40
C ALA A 195 1.32 7.36 -22.75
N GLY A 196 0.37 6.94 -21.90
CA GLY A 196 -0.42 5.72 -22.06
C GLY A 196 0.44 4.48 -21.80
N VAL A 197 0.28 3.82 -20.66
CA VAL A 197 0.92 2.51 -20.44
C VAL A 197 0.07 1.44 -21.12
N VAL A 198 0.67 0.68 -22.04
CA VAL A 198 0.00 -0.39 -22.80
C VAL A 198 0.39 -1.79 -22.35
N ARG A 199 1.59 -1.95 -21.79
CA ARG A 199 2.08 -3.21 -21.24
C ARG A 199 2.82 -2.99 -19.92
N VAL A 200 2.62 -3.89 -18.97
CA VAL A 200 3.35 -3.95 -17.71
C VAL A 200 3.93 -5.35 -17.53
N ARG A 201 5.23 -5.43 -17.24
CA ARG A 201 5.89 -6.65 -16.77
C ARG A 201 6.46 -6.34 -15.40
N MET A 202 6.08 -7.08 -14.37
CA MET A 202 6.51 -6.77 -13.01
C MET A 202 6.83 -7.98 -12.16
N ALA A 203 7.71 -7.78 -11.19
CA ALA A 203 7.94 -8.67 -10.06
C ALA A 203 7.70 -7.90 -8.76
N SER A 204 6.85 -8.44 -7.89
CA SER A 204 6.62 -7.86 -6.56
C SER A 204 7.39 -8.61 -5.50
N TYR A 205 8.00 -7.87 -4.57
CA TYR A 205 8.69 -8.37 -3.39
C TYR A 205 7.86 -7.98 -2.18
N GLN A 206 6.98 -8.88 -1.78
CA GLN A 206 5.96 -8.60 -0.80
C GLN A 206 6.41 -8.95 0.61
N ALA A 207 6.42 -7.95 1.48
CA ALA A 207 6.56 -8.11 2.92
C ALA A 207 5.58 -9.13 3.56
N VAL A 208 6.03 -9.76 4.65
CA VAL A 208 5.31 -10.77 5.43
C VAL A 208 4.03 -10.23 6.08
N SER A 209 3.99 -8.95 6.45
CA SER A 209 2.78 -8.32 7.00
C SER A 209 1.52 -8.45 6.14
N GLY A 210 1.66 -8.66 4.83
CA GLY A 210 0.53 -8.93 3.93
C GLY A 210 -0.17 -10.27 4.18
N ALA A 211 0.51 -11.24 4.80
CA ALA A 211 -0.07 -12.52 5.21
C ALA A 211 -0.63 -12.48 6.65
N GLY A 212 -0.60 -11.32 7.31
CA GLY A 212 -1.20 -11.12 8.62
C GLY A 212 -0.27 -11.39 9.81
N ARG A 213 -0.87 -11.41 11.01
CA ARG A 213 -0.16 -11.39 12.29
C ARG A 213 0.60 -12.69 12.55
N GLU A 214 -0.03 -13.83 12.29
CA GLU A 214 0.57 -15.13 12.58
C GLU A 214 1.80 -15.37 11.68
N ALA A 215 1.74 -14.97 10.41
CA ALA A 215 2.89 -15.01 9.52
C ALA A 215 4.06 -14.13 9.99
N LEU A 216 3.79 -12.96 10.59
CA LEU A 216 4.84 -12.12 11.18
C LEU A 216 5.46 -12.76 12.43
N LEU A 217 4.65 -13.36 13.30
CA LEU A 217 5.15 -14.07 14.48
C LEU A 217 6.01 -15.26 14.07
N GLU A 218 5.55 -16.02 13.09
CA GLU A 218 6.30 -17.12 12.48
C GLU A 218 7.63 -16.63 11.92
N PHE A 219 7.63 -15.59 11.07
CA PHE A 219 8.85 -14.98 10.53
C PHE A 219 9.83 -14.53 11.63
N TYR A 220 9.35 -13.87 12.69
CA TYR A 220 10.22 -13.44 13.79
C TYR A 220 10.81 -14.62 14.57
N GLY A 221 10.02 -15.68 14.79
CA GLY A 221 10.49 -16.91 15.43
C GLY A 221 11.57 -17.60 14.60
N GLN A 222 11.30 -17.82 13.31
CA GLN A 222 12.23 -18.40 12.35
C GLN A 222 13.53 -17.58 12.29
N THR A 223 13.44 -16.25 12.14
CA THR A 223 14.62 -15.36 12.07
C THR A 223 15.51 -15.46 13.32
N ARG A 224 14.90 -15.52 14.52
CA ARG A 224 15.67 -15.65 15.78
C ARG A 224 16.38 -17.00 15.88
N ARG A 225 15.75 -18.09 15.44
CA ARG A 225 16.35 -19.42 15.43
C ARG A 225 17.47 -19.50 14.40
N ALA A 226 17.20 -19.07 13.18
CA ALA A 226 18.20 -19.01 12.11
C ALA A 226 19.42 -18.18 12.52
N ALA A 227 19.22 -17.01 13.13
CA ALA A 227 20.32 -16.18 13.62
C ALA A 227 21.17 -16.86 14.72
N ARG A 228 20.58 -17.73 15.54
CA ARG A 228 21.33 -18.53 16.54
C ARG A 228 22.07 -19.71 15.91
N ALA A 229 21.52 -20.30 14.84
CA ALA A 229 22.12 -21.42 14.12
C ALA A 229 23.33 -20.99 13.28
N LEU A 230 23.38 -19.72 12.86
CA LEU A 230 24.53 -19.10 12.23
C LEU A 230 25.63 -18.83 13.28
N SER A 231 26.35 -19.87 13.68
CA SER A 231 27.58 -19.78 14.49
C SER A 231 28.83 -19.58 13.62
N ASP A 232 29.85 -18.92 14.17
CA ASP A 232 30.95 -18.17 13.52
C ASP A 232 31.84 -18.83 12.43
N ARG A 233 31.55 -20.01 11.87
CA ARG A 233 32.48 -20.66 10.92
C ARG A 233 31.93 -21.34 9.66
N ASP A 234 30.60 -21.40 9.47
CA ASP A 234 30.04 -22.00 8.25
C ASP A 234 28.82 -21.25 7.73
N PHE A 235 29.08 -20.17 6.99
CA PHE A 235 28.07 -19.21 6.49
C PHE A 235 27.19 -19.75 5.35
N LEU A 236 27.53 -20.90 4.77
CA LEU A 236 26.80 -21.48 3.63
C LEU A 236 26.02 -22.73 4.00
N ARG A 237 26.08 -23.17 5.26
CA ARG A 237 25.30 -24.31 5.72
C ARG A 237 23.80 -24.03 5.60
N PRO A 238 23.01 -24.96 5.03
CA PRO A 238 21.55 -24.86 5.03
C PRO A 238 21.02 -24.68 6.46
N LEU A 239 20.09 -23.74 6.63
CA LEU A 239 19.38 -23.60 7.89
C LEU A 239 18.63 -24.91 8.23
N PRO A 240 18.47 -25.25 9.52
CA PRO A 240 17.67 -26.40 9.92
C PRO A 240 16.28 -26.31 9.27
N GLY A 241 15.73 -27.46 8.84
CA GLY A 241 14.38 -27.51 8.30
C GLY A 241 13.39 -26.90 9.28
N GLU A 242 12.71 -25.83 8.89
CA GLU A 242 11.67 -25.19 9.70
C GLU A 242 10.31 -25.60 9.15
N SER A 243 9.34 -25.85 10.04
CA SER A 243 7.95 -25.95 9.62
C SER A 243 7.37 -24.55 9.41
N ALA A 244 6.48 -24.44 8.44
CA ALA A 244 5.68 -23.24 8.18
C ALA A 244 4.20 -23.61 8.31
N SER A 245 3.43 -22.75 8.95
CA SER A 245 2.01 -22.97 9.24
C SER A 245 1.14 -21.80 8.76
N ALA A 246 1.67 -20.58 8.86
CA ALA A 246 1.01 -19.37 8.37
C ALA A 246 1.44 -19.00 6.94
N LEU A 247 2.50 -19.63 6.43
CA LEU A 247 3.06 -19.43 5.09
C LEU A 247 3.27 -20.79 4.41
N PRO A 248 3.31 -20.85 3.07
CA PRO A 248 3.51 -22.11 2.33
C PRO A 248 4.93 -22.68 2.50
N ALA A 249 5.90 -21.86 2.91
CA ALA A 249 7.27 -22.26 3.17
C ALA A 249 7.91 -21.35 4.24
N PRO A 250 8.98 -21.80 4.91
CA PRO A 250 9.77 -20.95 5.81
C PRO A 250 10.26 -19.70 5.08
N ILE A 251 10.21 -18.56 5.75
CA ILE A 251 10.52 -17.27 5.15
C ILE A 251 11.81 -16.65 5.68
N ALA A 252 12.26 -16.98 6.89
CA ALA A 252 13.53 -16.45 7.39
C ALA A 252 14.69 -16.84 6.47
N PHE A 253 15.41 -15.83 5.97
CA PHE A 253 16.50 -16.00 4.99
C PHE A 253 16.09 -16.76 3.71
N ASN A 254 14.80 -16.77 3.37
CA ASN A 254 14.27 -17.48 2.21
C ASN A 254 13.31 -16.58 1.41
N VAL A 255 12.98 -17.00 0.20
CA VAL A 255 12.06 -16.32 -0.72
C VAL A 255 11.28 -17.36 -1.51
N PHE A 256 10.00 -17.11 -1.80
CA PHE A 256 9.21 -18.02 -2.64
C PHE A 256 8.23 -17.26 -3.56
N PRO A 257 8.02 -17.73 -4.80
CA PRO A 257 7.20 -17.07 -5.82
C PRO A 257 5.70 -17.44 -5.67
N GLN A 258 5.16 -17.31 -4.46
CA GLN A 258 3.76 -17.58 -4.19
C GLN A 258 3.21 -16.57 -3.18
N VAL A 259 2.14 -15.87 -3.57
CA VAL A 259 1.37 -15.01 -2.68
C VAL A 259 -0.11 -15.38 -2.76
N GLY A 260 -0.65 -15.86 -1.64
CA GLY A 260 -1.98 -16.46 -1.62
C GLY A 260 -1.95 -17.91 -2.12
N GLY A 261 -3.10 -18.39 -2.61
CA GLY A 261 -3.24 -19.71 -3.20
C GLY A 261 -3.06 -19.70 -4.72
N PHE A 262 -3.13 -20.90 -5.30
CA PHE A 262 -3.31 -21.10 -6.73
C PHE A 262 -4.78 -21.39 -7.03
N ASN A 263 -5.28 -20.92 -8.17
CA ASN A 263 -6.59 -21.32 -8.68
C ASN A 263 -6.48 -22.65 -9.48
N ASP A 264 -7.61 -23.12 -10.00
CA ASP A 264 -7.69 -24.37 -10.76
C ASP A 264 -6.86 -24.35 -12.05
N ASP A 265 -6.61 -23.16 -12.61
CA ASP A 265 -5.76 -22.95 -13.78
C ASP A 265 -4.25 -22.90 -13.44
N GLY A 266 -3.88 -23.10 -12.16
CA GLY A 266 -2.51 -23.02 -11.68
C GLY A 266 -1.95 -21.59 -11.58
N GLU A 267 -2.79 -20.56 -11.72
CA GLU A 267 -2.39 -19.17 -11.57
C GLU A 267 -2.38 -18.74 -10.10
N CYS A 268 -1.37 -17.95 -9.73
CA CYS A 268 -1.29 -17.37 -8.40
C CYS A 268 -2.43 -16.33 -8.21
N SER A 269 -3.24 -16.51 -7.17
CA SER A 269 -4.40 -15.66 -6.88
C SER A 269 -4.06 -14.18 -6.73
N GLU A 270 -2.86 -13.84 -6.23
CA GLU A 270 -2.42 -12.45 -6.15
C GLU A 270 -2.07 -11.86 -7.52
N GLU A 271 -1.48 -12.65 -8.43
CA GLU A 271 -1.17 -12.21 -9.80
C GLU A 271 -2.45 -11.89 -10.57
N VAL A 272 -3.48 -12.73 -10.41
CA VAL A 272 -4.82 -12.49 -10.95
C VAL A 272 -5.38 -11.16 -10.45
N LYS A 273 -5.35 -10.92 -9.13
CA LYS A 273 -5.84 -9.67 -8.50
C LYS A 273 -5.08 -8.45 -9.02
N VAL A 274 -3.74 -8.49 -9.05
CA VAL A 274 -2.89 -7.40 -9.55
C VAL A 274 -3.27 -7.01 -10.99
N ARG A 275 -3.43 -8.00 -11.89
CA ARG A 275 -3.83 -7.76 -13.28
C ARG A 275 -5.20 -7.10 -13.37
N ALA A 276 -6.20 -7.67 -12.72
CA ALA A 276 -7.59 -7.21 -12.82
C ALA A 276 -7.78 -5.82 -12.20
N GLU A 277 -7.17 -5.58 -11.04
CA GLU A 277 -7.32 -4.32 -10.32
C GLU A 277 -6.62 -3.16 -11.02
N LEU A 278 -5.41 -3.34 -11.56
CA LEU A 278 -4.71 -2.24 -12.26
C LEU A 278 -5.50 -1.77 -13.49
N ARG A 279 -6.08 -2.71 -14.25
CA ARG A 279 -6.98 -2.41 -15.38
C ARG A 279 -8.14 -1.52 -14.95
N LYS A 280 -8.80 -1.86 -13.84
CA LYS A 280 -9.92 -1.08 -13.30
C LYS A 280 -9.48 0.29 -12.77
N ILE A 281 -8.38 0.35 -12.01
CA ILE A 281 -7.86 1.58 -11.41
C ILE A 281 -7.46 2.60 -12.48
N TRP A 282 -6.77 2.17 -13.53
CA TRP A 282 -6.35 3.02 -14.64
C TRP A 282 -7.40 3.18 -15.75
N SER A 283 -8.57 2.53 -15.63
CA SER A 283 -9.59 2.51 -16.68
C SER A 283 -9.03 2.02 -18.04
N ALA A 284 -8.17 1.00 -17.98
CA ALA A 284 -7.41 0.47 -19.11
C ALA A 284 -7.70 -1.04 -19.29
N PRO A 285 -8.88 -1.43 -19.82
CA PRO A 285 -9.26 -2.84 -19.95
C PRO A 285 -8.31 -3.64 -20.84
N GLY A 286 -7.75 -3.00 -21.88
CA GLY A 286 -6.79 -3.61 -22.81
C GLY A 286 -5.34 -3.68 -22.30
N LEU A 287 -5.06 -3.30 -21.05
CA LEU A 287 -3.69 -3.34 -20.51
C LEU A 287 -3.17 -4.77 -20.47
N ALA A 288 -2.08 -5.03 -21.20
CA ALA A 288 -1.35 -6.29 -21.12
C ALA A 288 -0.51 -6.31 -19.85
N LEU A 289 -0.73 -7.26 -18.94
CA LEU A 289 -0.02 -7.31 -17.67
C LEU A 289 0.43 -8.73 -17.34
N SER A 290 1.74 -8.87 -17.12
CA SER A 290 2.36 -10.06 -16.55
C SER A 290 2.97 -9.70 -15.21
N ALA A 291 2.65 -10.46 -14.16
CA ALA A 291 3.18 -10.27 -12.83
C ALA A 291 3.74 -11.59 -12.29
N THR A 292 4.84 -11.50 -11.57
CA THR A 292 5.31 -12.56 -10.67
C THR A 292 5.25 -12.03 -9.25
N THR A 293 4.56 -12.74 -8.35
CA THR A 293 4.40 -12.30 -6.97
C THR A 293 5.24 -13.15 -6.02
N VAL A 294 6.12 -12.48 -5.27
CA VAL A 294 7.13 -13.16 -4.45
C VAL A 294 7.02 -12.69 -3.01
N ARG A 295 6.95 -13.62 -2.06
CA ARG A 295 7.03 -13.31 -0.62
C ARG A 295 8.49 -13.23 -0.20
N VAL A 296 8.87 -12.13 0.46
CA VAL A 296 10.25 -11.86 0.91
C VAL A 296 10.33 -11.65 2.43
N PRO A 297 11.50 -11.84 3.07
CA PRO A 297 11.69 -11.71 4.52
C PRO A 297 11.78 -10.24 4.95
N VAL A 298 10.74 -9.48 4.62
CA VAL A 298 10.59 -8.06 4.96
C VAL A 298 9.37 -7.93 5.86
N VAL A 299 9.50 -7.22 6.98
CA VAL A 299 8.39 -7.02 7.93
C VAL A 299 7.23 -6.29 7.26
N ARG A 300 7.51 -5.12 6.69
CA ARG A 300 6.52 -4.21 6.12
C ARG A 300 7.11 -3.43 4.96
N GLY A 301 6.26 -3.14 3.96
CA GLY A 301 6.64 -2.40 2.76
C GLY A 301 6.89 -3.36 1.61
N HIS A 302 5.98 -3.36 0.63
CA HIS A 302 6.17 -4.08 -0.62
C HIS A 302 7.07 -3.26 -1.54
N SER A 303 7.92 -3.96 -2.29
CA SER A 303 8.68 -3.37 -3.39
C SER A 303 8.17 -3.96 -4.70
N VAL A 304 8.23 -3.18 -5.78
CA VAL A 304 7.84 -3.64 -7.10
C VAL A 304 8.91 -3.20 -8.09
N ALA A 305 9.46 -4.16 -8.84
CA ALA A 305 10.22 -3.89 -10.05
C ALA A 305 9.26 -4.00 -11.24
N ALA A 306 9.20 -2.98 -12.09
CA ALA A 306 8.26 -2.96 -13.22
C ALA A 306 8.89 -2.36 -14.47
N TRP A 307 8.63 -3.00 -15.60
CA TRP A 307 8.80 -2.46 -16.95
C TRP A 307 7.46 -1.98 -17.45
N LEU A 308 7.44 -0.74 -17.97
CA LEU A 308 6.27 -0.10 -18.55
C LEU A 308 6.54 0.17 -20.03
N GLU A 309 5.70 -0.37 -20.89
CA GLU A 309 5.68 -0.03 -22.32
C GLU A 309 4.67 1.08 -22.55
N LEU A 310 5.07 2.11 -23.29
CA LEU A 310 4.30 3.33 -23.48
C LEU A 310 3.81 3.44 -24.92
N ALA A 311 2.55 3.83 -25.11
CA ALA A 311 1.97 4.11 -26.43
C ALA A 311 2.64 5.33 -27.10
N ARG A 312 3.13 6.28 -26.30
CA ARG A 312 3.82 7.48 -26.76
C ARG A 312 5.21 7.55 -26.12
N PRO A 313 6.25 7.96 -26.86
CA PRO A 313 7.59 8.13 -26.30
C PRO A 313 7.58 9.09 -25.10
N LEU A 314 8.31 8.71 -24.05
CA LEU A 314 8.55 9.55 -22.88
C LEU A 314 9.95 9.24 -22.34
N THR A 315 10.82 10.24 -22.31
CA THR A 315 12.18 10.06 -21.80
C THR A 315 12.15 9.84 -20.28
N PRO A 316 13.12 9.12 -19.70
CA PRO A 316 13.27 8.99 -18.24
C PRO A 316 13.24 10.33 -17.50
N ARG A 317 13.91 11.36 -18.06
CA ARG A 317 13.93 12.72 -17.50
C ARG A 317 12.54 13.35 -17.49
N ALA A 318 11.79 13.22 -18.58
CA ALA A 318 10.43 13.73 -18.66
C ALA A 318 9.49 12.98 -17.70
N ALA A 319 9.62 11.65 -17.61
CA ALA A 319 8.86 10.83 -16.67
C ALA A 319 9.14 11.22 -15.20
N ALA A 320 10.41 11.40 -14.85
CA ALA A 320 10.83 11.82 -13.50
C ALA A 320 10.36 13.23 -13.11
N ALA A 321 10.10 14.10 -14.09
CA ALA A 321 9.57 15.45 -13.85
C ALA A 321 8.05 15.48 -13.60
N LEU A 322 7.33 14.39 -13.89
CA LEU A 322 5.89 14.33 -13.68
C LEU A 322 5.55 14.31 -12.18
N ARG A 323 4.63 15.19 -11.78
CA ARG A 323 4.12 15.20 -10.40
C ARG A 323 3.05 14.14 -10.23
N ALA A 324 3.30 13.20 -9.32
CA ALA A 324 2.31 12.24 -8.85
C ALA A 324 2.13 12.40 -7.33
N PRO A 325 0.98 12.90 -6.86
CA PRO A 325 0.68 12.95 -5.43
C PRO A 325 0.85 11.56 -4.79
N GLY A 326 1.47 11.49 -3.63
CA GLY A 326 1.76 10.21 -2.96
C GLY A 326 2.97 9.45 -3.51
N ALA A 327 3.65 9.97 -4.54
CA ALA A 327 4.87 9.40 -5.08
C ALA A 327 6.10 10.32 -4.93
N ALA A 328 7.28 9.70 -4.87
CA ALA A 328 8.58 10.39 -4.93
C ALA A 328 9.52 9.69 -5.90
N VAL A 329 10.32 10.49 -6.62
CA VAL A 329 11.38 9.98 -7.50
C VAL A 329 12.71 10.02 -6.74
N TRP A 330 13.46 8.93 -6.79
CA TRP A 330 14.78 8.85 -6.18
C TRP A 330 15.88 9.11 -7.22
N PRO A 331 16.94 9.86 -6.86
CA PRO A 331 18.09 10.06 -7.73
C PRO A 331 18.74 8.73 -8.16
N GLN A 332 19.40 8.74 -9.31
CA GLN A 332 20.20 7.62 -9.78
C GLN A 332 21.27 7.23 -8.73
N GLY A 333 21.55 5.93 -8.61
CA GLY A 333 22.46 5.38 -7.59
C GLY A 333 21.86 5.29 -6.19
N THR A 334 20.61 5.72 -6.01
CA THR A 334 19.86 5.55 -4.76
C THR A 334 18.53 4.87 -5.04
N TYR A 335 17.99 4.16 -4.04
CA TYR A 335 16.71 3.49 -4.18
C TYR A 335 15.96 3.43 -2.85
N PRO A 336 14.62 3.49 -2.89
CA PRO A 336 13.80 3.25 -1.70
C PRO A 336 14.02 1.82 -1.22
N THR A 337 14.12 1.63 0.10
CA THR A 337 14.10 0.30 0.70
C THR A 337 13.04 0.23 1.79
N PRO A 338 12.46 -0.95 2.06
CA PRO A 338 11.50 -1.12 3.15
C PRO A 338 12.06 -0.74 4.54
N ARG A 339 13.39 -0.78 4.73
CA ARG A 339 14.07 -0.39 5.97
C ARG A 339 14.22 1.11 6.16
N ALA A 340 14.22 1.89 5.08
CA ALA A 340 14.32 3.34 5.15
C ALA A 340 12.91 3.93 5.20
N PRO A 341 12.40 4.31 6.39
CA PRO A 341 11.04 4.86 6.50
C PRO A 341 11.01 6.22 5.79
N SER A 342 10.43 6.26 4.59
CA SER A 342 9.86 7.44 3.93
C SER A 342 10.55 8.78 4.23
N ARG A 343 11.90 8.83 4.21
CA ARG A 343 12.61 10.10 4.20
C ARG A 343 12.46 10.63 2.80
N SER A 344 11.75 11.74 2.64
CA SER A 344 11.88 12.49 1.39
C SER A 344 13.38 12.71 1.14
N PRO A 345 13.85 12.67 -0.12
CA PRO A 345 15.28 12.82 -0.44
C PRO A 345 15.95 14.08 0.14
N ARG A 346 15.19 15.04 0.69
CA ARG A 346 15.69 16.24 1.38
C ARG A 346 16.32 15.99 2.76
N GLY A 347 16.23 14.79 3.31
CA GLY A 347 16.75 14.45 4.65
C GLY A 347 18.07 13.66 4.67
N ALA A 348 18.62 13.29 3.51
CA ALA A 348 19.98 12.76 3.46
C ALA A 348 20.93 13.95 3.51
N SER A 349 21.76 14.05 4.56
CA SER A 349 22.79 15.09 4.63
C SER A 349 23.59 15.06 3.35
N ALA A 350 23.64 16.19 2.63
CA ALA A 350 24.57 16.44 1.56
C ALA A 350 26.00 16.43 2.13
N ARG A 351 26.53 15.25 2.42
CA ARG A 351 27.95 15.03 2.62
C ARG A 351 28.39 14.10 1.49
N ARG A 352 29.08 14.73 0.53
CA ARG A 352 29.62 14.21 -0.73
C ARG A 352 28.66 14.28 -1.92
N ALA A 353 29.00 15.18 -2.83
CA ALA A 353 28.48 15.20 -4.19
C ALA A 353 28.65 13.79 -4.80
N PRO A 354 27.60 13.18 -5.36
CA PRO A 354 27.74 11.91 -6.05
C PRO A 354 28.62 12.12 -7.28
N ARG A 355 29.80 11.49 -7.28
CA ARG A 355 30.63 11.32 -8.47
C ARG A 355 29.85 10.47 -9.45
N LEU A 356 29.71 10.97 -10.68
CA LEU A 356 29.20 10.21 -11.83
C LEU A 356 30.16 9.04 -12.10
N CYS A 357 29.68 7.82 -11.93
CA CYS A 357 30.28 6.63 -12.53
C CYS A 357 29.29 6.04 -13.54
N ARG A 358 29.88 5.59 -14.67
CA ARG A 358 29.28 5.34 -15.98
C ARG A 358 28.12 4.34 -15.97
#